data_AF-A0A388JPB4-F1
#
_entry.id   AF-A0A388JPB4-F1
#
_cell.length_a   1.000
_cell.length_b   1.000
_cell.length_c   1.000
_cell.angle_alpha   90.00
_cell.angle_beta   90.00
_cell.angle_gamma   90.00
#
_symmetry.space_group_name_H-M   'P 1'
#
loop_
_entity.id
_entity.type
_entity.pdbx_description
1 polymer ?
#
loop_
_entity_poly.entity_id
_entity_poly.type
_entity_poly.pdbx_seq_one_letter_code
_entity_poly.pdbx_strand_id
1 'polypeptide(L)'
;MGHFARDCADYWQAKALGRTFVPSSFGPSGGRTGRTADQESIVRRSRSAESGDGRTEIDDTSMLMREYLVAMAQERRDRIEREATEERRRLEEEARLERERRRAEKMKEKQQYEEERDARLLSLIDMKMKKEEEVRRGRSGWKGPVVHKTNEYGETMEEEKERLRRMIASCEEREVDDELPLLRKQAANLKIADKRNRGPEGPVGNSPLVMTPEKRTNVKLSEDSRRRIEELRSNKNEEPQTSGMSRKIDLTLKHISTACGPGGKEKYEVEVRDFYDALTIDELKEVCRMEKVCYENREMAIKRLVIRRVAIAYNAAYLPLPATPRVITRSVKTGETKAGVEKKKP
;
A
#
# COMPACT_ATOMS: atom_id res chain seq x y z
N MET A 1 -12.33 37.06 10.39
CA MET A 1 -12.48 35.61 10.09
C MET A 1 -11.23 34.76 10.40
N GLY A 2 -10.12 35.30 10.92
CA GLY A 2 -8.90 34.51 11.19
C GLY A 2 -8.73 33.94 12.61
N HIS A 3 -9.72 34.08 13.50
CA HIS A 3 -9.57 33.73 14.92
C HIS A 3 -9.64 32.22 15.17
N PHE A 4 -10.50 31.51 14.42
CA PHE A 4 -10.70 30.07 14.59
C PHE A 4 -9.43 29.24 14.31
N ALA A 5 -8.60 29.67 13.36
CA ALA A 5 -7.37 28.95 13.02
C ALA A 5 -6.31 29.04 14.14
N ARG A 6 -6.26 30.16 14.87
CA ARG A 6 -5.35 30.34 16.02
C ARG A 6 -5.82 29.54 17.23
N ASP A 7 -7.10 29.63 17.55
CA ASP A 7 -7.67 28.95 18.72
C ASP A 7 -7.61 27.41 18.56
N CYS A 8 -7.61 26.90 17.33
CA CYS A 8 -7.42 25.48 17.05
C CYS A 8 -6.03 24.97 17.45
N ALA A 9 -4.97 25.74 17.22
CA ALA A 9 -3.61 25.33 17.57
C ALA A 9 -3.44 25.27 19.08
N ASP A 10 -3.90 26.31 19.78
CA ASP A 10 -3.80 26.41 21.24
C ASP A 10 -4.64 25.32 21.94
N TYR A 11 -5.78 24.93 21.36
CA TYR A 11 -6.60 23.82 21.83
C TYR A 11 -5.85 22.49 21.80
N TRP A 12 -5.21 22.16 20.67
CA TRP A 12 -4.48 20.89 20.55
C TRP A 12 -3.25 20.85 21.45
N GLN A 13 -2.59 21.98 21.65
CA GLN A 13 -1.44 22.08 22.55
C GLN A 13 -1.86 21.91 24.02
N ALA A 14 -2.96 22.53 24.45
CA ALA A 14 -3.51 22.33 25.81
C ALA A 14 -3.91 20.87 26.06
N LYS A 15 -4.51 20.23 25.05
CA LYS A 15 -4.92 18.82 25.10
C LYS A 15 -3.73 17.87 25.20
N ALA A 16 -2.64 18.12 24.47
CA ALA A 16 -1.41 17.33 24.55
C ALA A 16 -0.73 17.42 25.93
N LEU A 17 -0.85 18.57 26.60
CA LEU A 17 -0.30 18.83 27.94
C LEU A 17 -1.24 18.42 29.09
N GLY A 18 -2.42 17.86 28.79
CA GLY A 18 -3.43 17.48 29.80
C GLY A 18 -4.00 18.66 30.59
N ARG A 19 -3.88 19.89 30.06
CA ARG A 19 -4.39 21.11 30.71
C ARG A 19 -5.80 21.40 30.22
N THR A 20 -6.65 21.92 31.10
CA THR A 20 -7.98 22.41 30.71
C THR A 20 -7.82 23.59 29.77
N PHE A 21 -8.36 23.45 28.56
CA PHE A 21 -8.36 24.55 27.59
C PHE A 21 -9.34 25.62 28.06
N VAL A 22 -8.82 26.79 28.38
CA VAL A 22 -9.61 28.00 28.63
C VAL A 22 -9.38 28.90 27.42
N PRO A 23 -10.39 29.10 26.54
CA PRO A 23 -10.28 30.05 25.45
C PRO A 23 -9.83 31.38 26.03
N SER A 24 -8.78 31.98 25.47
CA SER A 24 -8.27 33.27 25.94
C SER A 24 -9.41 34.29 25.82
N SER A 25 -10.10 34.54 26.92
CA SER A 25 -11.29 35.38 26.98
C SER A 25 -10.85 36.80 26.67
N PHE A 26 -11.10 37.21 25.43
CA PHE A 26 -11.08 38.58 24.91
C PHE A 26 -10.38 39.58 25.83
N GLY A 27 -9.04 39.56 25.86
CA GLY A 27 -8.30 40.75 26.25
C GLY A 27 -8.69 41.86 25.26
N PRO A 28 -9.04 43.09 25.71
CA PRO A 28 -9.40 44.16 24.82
C PRO A 28 -8.27 44.35 23.79
N SER A 29 -8.68 44.34 22.52
CA SER A 29 -7.82 44.54 21.35
C SER A 29 -7.06 45.86 21.49
N GLY A 30 -5.91 45.80 22.15
CA GLY A 30 -4.93 46.87 22.19
C GLY A 30 -4.13 46.85 20.90
N GLY A 31 -4.20 47.96 20.15
CA GLY A 31 -3.14 48.31 19.20
C GLY A 31 -3.37 47.90 17.75
N ARG A 32 -4.51 48.26 17.18
CA ARG A 32 -4.59 48.56 15.74
C ARG A 32 -3.77 49.83 15.53
N THR A 33 -2.51 49.72 15.12
CA THR A 33 -1.71 50.85 14.63
C THR A 33 -2.35 51.34 13.34
N GLY A 34 -3.26 52.30 13.52
CA GLY A 34 -3.89 53.05 12.45
C GLY A 34 -2.83 53.83 11.67
N ARG A 35 -2.84 53.64 10.36
CA ARG A 35 -2.51 54.73 9.44
C ARG A 35 -3.62 55.78 9.60
N THR A 36 -3.29 56.90 10.23
CA THR A 36 -4.06 58.13 10.08
C THR A 36 -3.22 59.07 9.23
N ALA A 37 -3.62 59.20 7.97
CA ALA A 37 -3.33 60.37 7.18
C ALA A 37 -4.12 61.55 7.78
N ASP A 38 -3.45 62.71 7.76
CA ASP A 38 -3.99 64.07 7.77
C ASP A 38 -5.14 64.41 8.72
N GLN A 39 -4.78 65.18 9.77
CA GLN A 39 -5.40 66.50 9.93
C GLN A 39 -4.47 67.43 10.72
N GLU A 40 -4.00 68.43 10.00
CA GLU A 40 -3.74 69.82 10.41
C GLU A 40 -3.88 70.13 11.92
N SER A 41 -2.74 70.37 12.57
CA SER A 41 -2.70 71.40 13.61
C SER A 41 -1.36 72.12 13.55
N ILE A 42 -1.41 73.26 12.86
CA ILE A 42 -0.60 74.45 13.09
C ILE A 42 -0.31 74.58 14.60
N VAL A 43 0.97 74.72 14.99
CA VAL A 43 1.46 75.66 16.03
C VAL A 43 2.97 75.47 16.24
N ARG A 44 3.68 76.59 16.03
CA ARG A 44 5.00 76.98 16.57
C ARG A 44 6.24 76.26 16.03
N ARG A 45 6.97 76.85 15.10
CA ARG A 45 7.94 77.96 15.35
C ARG A 45 9.06 77.50 16.30
N SER A 46 10.19 77.12 15.72
CA SER A 46 11.52 77.64 16.08
C SER A 46 12.54 77.19 15.03
N ARG A 47 12.90 78.11 14.14
CA ARG A 47 14.20 78.11 13.48
C ARG A 47 15.21 78.49 14.56
N SER A 48 16.05 77.56 14.98
CA SER A 48 17.25 77.87 15.76
C SER A 48 18.46 77.36 14.99
N ALA A 49 19.17 78.36 14.47
CA ALA A 49 20.59 78.45 14.16
C ALA A 49 21.40 77.16 13.95
N GLU A 50 21.99 77.09 12.76
CA GLU A 50 23.35 76.61 12.53
C GLU A 50 24.25 76.91 13.74
N SER A 51 24.70 75.86 14.42
CA SER A 51 25.92 75.86 15.21
C SER A 51 26.81 74.77 14.64
N GLY A 52 27.93 75.20 14.10
CA GLY A 52 28.87 74.37 13.36
C GLY A 52 29.62 73.37 14.23
N ASP A 53 30.00 72.28 13.57
CA ASP A 53 31.38 71.80 13.56
C ASP A 53 31.98 71.29 14.89
N GLY A 54 31.17 70.57 15.67
CA GLY A 54 31.63 69.79 16.83
C GLY A 54 30.87 68.49 17.08
N ARG A 55 30.08 68.01 16.10
CA ARG A 55 29.17 66.84 16.26
C ARG A 55 29.72 65.49 15.78
N THR A 56 30.83 65.48 15.05
CA THR A 56 31.39 64.27 14.44
C THR A 56 31.80 63.22 15.47
N GLU A 57 32.38 63.62 16.61
CA GLU A 57 32.89 62.67 17.63
C GLU A 57 31.77 61.93 18.39
N ILE A 58 30.62 62.56 18.61
CA ILE A 58 29.45 61.92 19.25
C ILE A 58 28.77 60.96 18.27
N ASP A 59 28.78 61.28 16.98
CA ASP A 59 28.24 60.41 15.94
C ASP A 59 29.12 59.16 15.74
N ASP A 60 30.45 59.26 15.87
CA ASP A 60 31.38 58.13 15.78
C ASP A 60 31.20 57.11 16.92
N THR A 61 31.08 57.59 18.16
CA THR A 61 30.79 56.72 19.31
C THR A 61 29.40 56.09 19.23
N SER A 62 28.40 56.83 18.73
CA SER A 62 27.06 56.30 18.47
C SER A 62 27.05 55.25 17.34
N MET A 63 27.87 55.45 16.30
CA MET A 63 28.05 54.51 15.19
C MET A 63 28.67 53.20 15.67
N LEU A 64 29.77 53.28 16.43
CA LEU A 64 30.44 52.10 16.99
C LEU A 64 29.52 51.26 17.89
N MET A 65 28.71 51.90 18.73
CA MET A 65 27.73 51.19 19.57
C MET A 65 26.65 50.49 18.74
N ARG A 66 26.18 51.12 17.66
CA ARG A 66 25.19 50.51 16.75
C ARG A 66 25.78 49.33 15.99
N GLU A 67 26.99 49.46 15.49
CA GLU A 67 27.72 48.38 14.81
C GLU A 67 27.94 47.19 15.74
N TYR A 68 28.32 47.44 16.99
CA TYR A 68 28.47 46.38 18.00
C TYR A 68 27.16 45.62 18.24
N LEU A 69 26.03 46.32 18.39
CA LEU A 69 24.72 45.67 18.56
C LEU A 69 24.29 44.87 17.33
N VAL A 70 24.57 45.37 16.13
CA VAL A 70 24.32 44.67 14.87
C VAL A 70 25.20 43.43 14.76
N ALA A 71 26.49 43.54 15.09
CA ALA A 71 27.43 42.42 15.09
C ALA A 71 26.99 41.31 16.06
N MET A 72 26.59 41.67 17.29
CA MET A 72 26.07 40.71 18.28
C MET A 72 24.75 40.06 17.83
N ALA A 73 23.86 40.81 17.15
CA ALA A 73 22.62 40.25 16.60
C ALA A 73 22.90 39.30 15.43
N GLN A 74 23.88 39.63 14.59
CA GLN A 74 24.31 38.79 13.48
C GLN A 74 24.97 37.50 14.00
N GLU A 75 25.87 37.58 14.97
CA GLU A 75 26.49 36.41 15.60
C GLU A 75 25.45 35.46 16.21
N ARG A 76 24.42 36.00 16.88
CA ARG A 76 23.30 35.20 17.41
C ARG A 76 22.52 34.48 16.31
N ARG A 77 22.26 35.15 15.18
CA ARG A 77 21.60 34.53 14.01
C ARG A 77 22.47 33.43 13.41
N ASP A 78 23.75 33.71 13.20
CA ASP A 78 24.69 32.76 12.62
C ASP A 78 24.90 31.54 13.53
N ARG A 79 24.85 31.73 14.86
CA ARG A 79 24.90 30.62 15.82
C ARG A 79 23.65 29.74 15.74
N ILE A 80 22.46 30.34 15.70
CA ILE A 80 21.20 29.61 15.56
C ILE A 80 21.16 28.88 14.21
N GLU A 81 21.62 29.51 13.14
CA GLU A 81 21.66 28.90 11.81
C GLU A 81 22.64 27.72 11.77
N ARG A 82 23.85 27.87 12.36
CA ARG A 82 24.79 26.76 12.50
C ARG A 82 24.21 25.59 13.28
N GLU A 83 23.60 25.84 14.43
CA GLU A 83 22.95 24.81 15.25
C GLU A 83 21.79 24.12 14.48
N ALA A 84 20.97 24.88 13.75
CA ALA A 84 19.89 24.33 12.93
C ALA A 84 20.39 23.49 11.74
N THR A 85 21.51 23.86 11.12
CA THR A 85 22.11 23.05 10.04
C THR A 85 22.72 21.75 10.56
N GLU A 86 23.36 21.77 11.73
CA GLU A 86 23.87 20.57 12.37
C GLU A 86 22.74 19.62 12.81
N GLU A 87 21.65 20.16 13.37
CA GLU A 87 20.48 19.36 13.75
C GLU A 87 19.82 18.71 12.53
N ARG A 88 19.67 19.45 11.42
CA ARG A 88 19.20 18.89 10.15
C ARG A 88 20.10 17.75 9.65
N ARG A 89 21.43 17.90 9.77
CA ARG A 89 22.37 16.85 9.37
C ARG A 89 22.23 15.60 10.24
N ARG A 90 22.04 15.77 11.55
CA ARG A 90 21.81 14.63 12.48
C ARG A 90 20.51 13.90 12.16
N LEU A 91 19.42 14.63 11.93
CA LEU A 91 18.13 14.04 11.55
C LEU A 91 18.21 13.31 10.20
N GLU A 92 18.96 13.85 9.24
CA GLU A 92 19.16 13.19 7.94
C GLU A 92 20.00 11.91 8.06
N GLU A 93 21.07 11.94 8.86
CA GLU A 93 21.90 10.76 9.17
C GLU A 93 21.08 9.68 9.89
N GLU A 94 20.26 10.05 10.87
CA GLU A 94 19.37 9.12 11.58
C GLU A 94 18.31 8.52 10.65
N ALA A 95 17.67 9.34 9.80
CA ALA A 95 16.72 8.86 8.80
C ALA A 95 17.38 7.91 7.78
N ARG A 96 18.66 8.11 7.46
CA ARG A 96 19.41 7.20 6.59
C ARG A 96 19.67 5.86 7.28
N LEU A 97 20.09 5.87 8.55
CA LEU A 97 20.31 4.67 9.34
C LEU A 97 19.01 3.89 9.56
N GLU A 98 17.89 4.57 9.81
CA GLU A 98 16.59 3.92 9.96
C GLU A 98 16.15 3.23 8.66
N ARG A 99 16.35 3.87 7.50
CA ARG A 99 16.09 3.24 6.20
C ARG A 99 16.96 2.01 5.96
N GLU A 100 18.23 2.05 6.36
CA GLU A 100 19.14 0.91 6.24
C GLU A 100 18.75 -0.23 7.17
N ARG A 101 18.41 0.07 8.43
CA ARG A 101 17.89 -0.90 9.39
C ARG A 101 16.63 -1.58 8.87
N ARG A 102 15.69 -0.81 8.30
CA ARG A 102 14.44 -1.36 7.73
C ARG A 102 14.72 -2.28 6.53
N ARG A 103 15.76 -2.01 5.73
CA ARG A 103 16.19 -2.92 4.65
C ARG A 103 16.81 -4.20 5.22
N ALA A 104 17.64 -4.08 6.25
CA ALA A 104 18.26 -5.23 6.92
C ALA A 104 17.22 -6.14 7.59
N GLU A 105 16.22 -5.57 8.26
CA GLU A 105 15.12 -6.32 8.87
C GLU A 105 14.31 -7.09 7.81
N LYS A 106 13.98 -6.46 6.68
CA LYS A 106 13.31 -7.15 5.55
C LYS A 106 14.12 -8.31 4.97
N MET A 107 15.45 -8.18 4.90
CA MET A 107 16.32 -9.26 4.43
C MET A 107 16.36 -10.42 5.43
N LYS A 108 16.42 -10.12 6.74
CA LYS A 108 16.37 -11.13 7.79
C LYS A 108 15.04 -11.88 7.81
N GLU A 109 13.92 -11.18 7.65
CA GLU A 109 12.60 -11.80 7.59
C GLU A 109 12.46 -12.75 6.39
N LYS A 110 12.94 -12.34 5.20
CA LYS A 110 13.00 -13.22 4.03
C LYS A 110 13.87 -14.44 4.27
N GLN A 111 15.03 -14.25 4.89
CA GLN A 111 15.93 -15.34 5.23
C GLN A 111 15.28 -16.32 6.21
N GLN A 112 14.60 -15.83 7.25
CA GLN A 112 13.86 -16.68 8.18
C GLN A 112 12.76 -17.49 7.49
N TYR A 113 12.04 -16.87 6.55
CA TYR A 113 11.01 -17.58 5.79
C TYR A 113 11.58 -18.70 4.91
N GLU A 114 12.73 -18.46 4.28
CA GLU A 114 13.48 -19.47 3.53
C GLU A 114 14.00 -20.58 4.45
N GLU A 115 14.61 -20.24 5.58
CA GLU A 115 15.08 -21.20 6.59
C GLU A 115 13.94 -22.05 7.15
N GLU A 116 12.76 -21.46 7.40
CA GLU A 116 11.58 -22.20 7.87
C GLU A 116 11.02 -23.14 6.78
N ARG A 117 11.02 -22.70 5.52
CA ARG A 117 10.65 -23.55 4.38
C ARG A 117 11.61 -24.74 4.26
N ASP A 118 12.91 -24.50 4.35
CA ASP A 118 13.93 -25.53 4.26
C ASP A 118 13.86 -26.48 5.47
N ALA A 119 13.62 -25.96 6.68
CA ALA A 119 13.40 -26.78 7.87
C ALA A 119 12.17 -27.70 7.74
N ARG A 120 11.06 -27.19 7.18
CA ARG A 120 9.88 -28.03 6.87
C ARG A 120 10.20 -29.13 5.87
N LEU A 121 10.99 -28.82 4.84
CA LEU A 121 11.40 -29.80 3.84
C LEU A 121 12.30 -30.87 4.44
N LEU A 122 13.31 -30.48 5.23
CA LEU A 122 14.21 -31.40 5.91
C LEU A 122 13.45 -32.31 6.88
N SER A 123 12.50 -31.75 7.65
CA SER A 123 11.64 -32.54 8.53
C SER A 123 10.81 -33.59 7.78
N LEU A 124 10.28 -33.25 6.59
CA LEU A 124 9.56 -34.19 5.74
C LEU A 124 10.46 -35.31 5.21
N ILE A 125 11.69 -34.98 4.82
CA ILE A 125 12.70 -35.94 4.37
C ILE A 125 13.06 -36.89 5.52
N ASP A 126 13.35 -36.36 6.71
CA ASP A 126 13.68 -37.16 7.89
C ASP A 126 12.54 -38.10 8.27
N MET A 127 11.29 -37.61 8.22
CA MET A 127 10.11 -38.45 8.47
C MET A 127 9.97 -39.57 7.44
N LYS A 128 10.25 -39.30 6.15
CA LYS A 128 10.23 -40.34 5.10
C LYS A 128 11.34 -41.36 5.29
N MET A 129 12.57 -40.92 5.57
CA MET A 129 13.72 -41.78 5.84
C MET A 129 13.44 -42.70 7.03
N LYS A 130 12.90 -42.16 8.12
CA LYS A 130 12.52 -42.92 9.31
C LYS A 130 11.42 -43.96 9.01
N LYS A 131 10.41 -43.59 8.23
CA LYS A 131 9.34 -44.51 7.80
C LYS A 131 9.88 -45.62 6.88
N GLU A 132 10.76 -45.29 5.96
CA GLU A 132 11.41 -46.27 5.08
C GLU A 132 12.28 -47.25 5.89
N GLU A 133 13.01 -46.73 6.88
CA GLU A 133 13.79 -47.55 7.80
C GLU A 133 12.92 -48.49 8.65
N GLU A 134 11.78 -48.02 9.15
CA GLU A 134 10.81 -48.83 9.86
C GLU A 134 10.23 -49.94 8.98
N VAL A 135 9.89 -49.64 7.72
CA VAL A 135 9.44 -50.65 6.75
C VAL A 135 10.52 -51.69 6.46
N ARG A 136 11.78 -51.25 6.36
CA ARG A 136 12.94 -52.13 6.14
C ARG A 136 13.17 -53.06 7.33
N ARG A 137 13.11 -52.54 8.56
CA ARG A 137 13.23 -53.33 9.81
C ARG A 137 12.01 -54.24 10.05
N GLY A 138 10.80 -53.78 9.73
CA GLY A 138 9.55 -54.51 9.92
C GLY A 138 9.39 -55.73 9.00
N ARG A 139 9.92 -55.66 7.76
CA ARG A 139 9.92 -56.83 6.85
C ARG A 139 10.90 -57.93 7.24
N SER A 140 11.96 -57.62 7.99
CA SER A 140 12.96 -58.61 8.39
C SER A 140 12.57 -59.47 9.61
N GLY A 141 11.53 -59.10 10.37
CA GLY A 141 11.26 -59.73 11.68
C GLY A 141 9.99 -60.58 11.82
N TRP A 142 8.98 -60.40 10.97
CA TRP A 142 7.67 -61.07 11.14
C TRP A 142 7.31 -61.94 9.94
N LYS A 143 7.83 -63.18 9.94
CA LYS A 143 7.21 -64.30 9.23
C LYS A 143 5.99 -64.79 10.03
N GLY A 144 5.00 -63.92 10.19
CA GLY A 144 3.68 -64.32 10.64
C GLY A 144 2.88 -64.87 9.46
N PRO A 145 1.99 -65.87 9.65
CA PRO A 145 1.13 -66.38 8.60
C PRO A 145 0.32 -65.22 8.02
N VAL A 146 0.25 -65.18 6.68
CA VAL A 146 -0.47 -64.17 5.91
C VAL A 146 -1.96 -64.30 6.23
N VAL A 147 -2.40 -63.62 7.29
CA VAL A 147 -3.82 -63.38 7.53
C VAL A 147 -4.21 -62.32 6.52
N HIS A 148 -4.97 -62.73 5.51
CA HIS A 148 -5.61 -61.81 4.58
C HIS A 148 -6.45 -60.82 5.39
N LYS A 149 -5.96 -59.58 5.53
CA LYS A 149 -6.73 -58.48 6.12
C LYS A 149 -7.88 -58.18 5.17
N THR A 150 -9.06 -58.69 5.51
CA THR A 150 -10.33 -58.19 4.98
C THR A 150 -10.61 -56.82 5.59
N ASN A 151 -11.18 -55.92 4.81
CA ASN A 151 -11.53 -54.57 5.29
C ASN A 151 -12.74 -54.62 6.24
N GLU A 152 -13.18 -53.48 6.79
CA GLU A 152 -14.33 -53.38 7.70
C GLU A 152 -15.64 -53.90 7.08
N TYR A 153 -15.71 -53.96 5.75
CA TYR A 153 -16.83 -54.50 4.98
C TYR A 153 -16.67 -55.99 4.63
N GLY A 154 -15.58 -56.63 5.07
CA GLY A 154 -15.28 -58.02 4.74
C GLY A 154 -14.80 -58.24 3.31
N GLU A 155 -14.63 -57.18 2.52
CA GLU A 155 -14.15 -57.25 1.14
C GLU A 155 -12.65 -57.53 1.14
N THR A 156 -12.21 -58.32 0.17
CA THR A 156 -10.79 -58.50 -0.12
C THR A 156 -10.23 -57.21 -0.74
N MET A 157 -8.92 -56.98 -0.59
CA MET A 157 -8.22 -55.83 -1.20
C MET A 157 -8.44 -55.70 -2.71
N GLU A 158 -8.78 -56.80 -3.39
CA GLU A 158 -9.04 -56.82 -4.82
C GLU A 158 -10.46 -56.34 -5.16
N GLU A 159 -11.46 -56.72 -4.35
CA GLU A 159 -12.86 -56.27 -4.47
C GLU A 159 -12.99 -54.76 -4.17
N GLU A 160 -12.33 -54.26 -3.13
CA GLU A 160 -12.34 -52.82 -2.81
C GLU A 160 -11.71 -52.01 -3.94
N LYS A 161 -10.59 -52.50 -4.49
CA LYS A 161 -9.90 -51.87 -5.63
C LYS A 161 -10.78 -51.85 -6.88
N GLU A 162 -11.54 -52.91 -7.13
CA GLU A 162 -12.48 -52.95 -8.25
C GLU A 162 -13.68 -52.01 -8.04
N ARG A 163 -14.22 -51.94 -6.82
CA ARG A 163 -15.29 -50.99 -6.46
C ARG A 163 -14.85 -49.54 -6.64
N LEU A 164 -13.64 -49.19 -6.18
CA LEU A 164 -13.07 -47.85 -6.36
C LEU A 164 -12.87 -47.52 -7.85
N ARG A 165 -12.41 -48.47 -8.66
CA ARG A 165 -12.31 -48.29 -10.12
C ARG A 165 -13.66 -48.02 -10.76
N ARG A 166 -14.72 -48.75 -10.37
CA ARG A 166 -16.10 -48.51 -10.84
C ARG A 166 -16.60 -47.12 -10.46
N MET A 167 -16.32 -46.67 -9.23
CA MET A 167 -16.73 -45.34 -8.75
C MET A 167 -16.00 -44.20 -9.46
N ILE A 168 -14.70 -44.34 -9.73
CA ILE A 168 -13.92 -43.36 -10.48
C ILE A 168 -14.42 -43.27 -11.92
N ALA A 169 -14.61 -44.42 -12.58
CA ALA A 169 -15.14 -44.47 -13.94
C ALA A 169 -16.55 -43.84 -14.05
N SER A 170 -17.40 -43.96 -13.02
CA SER A 170 -18.73 -43.33 -13.02
C SER A 170 -18.70 -41.82 -12.72
N CYS A 171 -17.64 -41.31 -12.11
CA CYS A 171 -17.49 -39.87 -11.86
C CYS A 171 -16.95 -39.12 -13.10
N GLU A 172 -16.08 -39.74 -13.90
CA GLU A 172 -15.51 -39.10 -15.10
C GLU A 172 -16.55 -38.80 -16.18
N GLU A 173 -17.69 -39.51 -16.21
CA GLU A 173 -18.73 -39.29 -17.23
C GLU A 173 -19.66 -38.11 -16.92
N ARG A 174 -19.63 -37.56 -15.69
CA ARG A 174 -20.61 -36.54 -15.24
C ARG A 174 -20.08 -35.10 -15.16
N GLU A 175 -18.78 -34.90 -15.29
CA GLU A 175 -18.12 -33.57 -15.36
C GLU A 175 -17.42 -33.40 -16.71
N VAL A 176 -18.14 -33.61 -17.81
CA VAL A 176 -17.74 -33.01 -19.08
C VAL A 176 -18.05 -31.53 -18.95
N ASP A 177 -17.04 -30.80 -18.50
CA ASP A 177 -17.07 -29.37 -18.22
C ASP A 177 -17.42 -28.58 -19.50
N ASP A 178 -18.71 -28.26 -19.66
CA ASP A 178 -19.27 -27.44 -20.75
C ASP A 178 -18.58 -26.07 -20.84
N GLU A 179 -17.84 -25.65 -19.81
CA GLU A 179 -17.05 -24.42 -19.77
C GLU A 179 -15.81 -24.48 -20.69
N LEU A 180 -15.18 -25.65 -20.84
CA LEU A 180 -13.99 -25.84 -21.68
C LEU A 180 -14.24 -25.59 -23.19
N PRO A 181 -15.30 -26.13 -23.82
CA PRO A 181 -15.61 -25.81 -25.22
C PRO A 181 -16.06 -24.35 -25.40
N LEU A 182 -16.69 -23.73 -24.40
CA LEU A 182 -17.03 -22.30 -24.39
C LEU A 182 -15.75 -21.43 -24.44
N LEU A 183 -14.76 -21.73 -23.60
CA LEU A 183 -13.47 -21.03 -23.59
C LEU A 183 -12.72 -21.19 -24.92
N ARG A 184 -12.73 -22.38 -25.54
CA ARG A 184 -12.15 -22.58 -26.89
C ARG A 184 -12.83 -21.72 -27.96
N LYS A 185 -14.16 -21.63 -27.94
CA LYS A 185 -14.90 -20.74 -28.87
C LYS A 185 -14.57 -19.28 -28.63
N GLN A 186 -14.41 -18.86 -27.39
CA GLN A 186 -14.07 -17.48 -27.03
C GLN A 186 -12.65 -17.11 -27.49
N ALA A 187 -11.68 -18.02 -27.30
CA ALA A 187 -10.30 -17.83 -27.75
C ALA A 187 -10.19 -17.76 -29.28
N ALA A 188 -10.95 -18.57 -30.01
CA ALA A 188 -10.97 -18.56 -31.48
C ALA A 188 -11.50 -17.23 -32.07
N ASN A 189 -12.34 -16.50 -31.32
CA ASN A 189 -12.90 -15.21 -31.74
C ASN A 189 -11.98 -14.01 -31.46
N LEU A 190 -10.85 -14.19 -30.77
CA LEU A 190 -9.85 -13.14 -30.57
C LEU A 190 -9.04 -12.93 -31.86
N LYS A 191 -9.59 -12.16 -32.81
CA LYS A 191 -8.85 -11.67 -33.98
C LYS A 191 -7.79 -10.67 -33.51
N ILE A 192 -6.53 -11.11 -33.47
CA ILE A 192 -5.34 -10.28 -33.24
C ILE A 192 -5.11 -9.40 -34.48
N ALA A 193 -5.95 -8.37 -34.66
CA ALA A 193 -5.78 -7.37 -35.71
C ALA A 193 -4.82 -6.25 -35.29
N ASP A 194 -4.47 -6.16 -34.01
CA ASP A 194 -3.71 -5.06 -33.44
C ASP A 194 -2.20 -5.36 -33.39
N LYS A 195 -1.64 -5.71 -34.56
CA LYS A 195 -0.19 -5.70 -34.76
C LYS A 195 0.23 -4.24 -34.81
N ARG A 196 0.62 -3.71 -33.64
CA ARG A 196 1.24 -2.39 -33.54
C ARG A 196 2.40 -2.32 -34.52
N ASN A 197 2.27 -1.44 -35.50
CA ASN A 197 3.35 -1.03 -36.38
C ASN A 197 4.50 -0.53 -35.50
N ARG A 198 5.57 -1.32 -35.38
CA ARG A 198 6.88 -0.79 -34.97
C ARG A 198 7.27 0.20 -36.04
N GLY A 199 7.15 1.49 -35.73
CA GLY A 199 7.73 2.54 -36.56
C GLY A 199 9.25 2.34 -36.69
N PRO A 200 9.88 2.87 -37.74
CA PRO A 200 11.32 2.80 -37.90
C PRO A 200 12.00 3.51 -36.73
N GLU A 201 12.80 2.78 -35.95
CA GLU A 201 13.61 3.35 -34.87
C GLU A 201 14.58 4.39 -35.45
N GLY A 202 14.42 5.65 -35.02
CA GLY A 202 15.38 6.70 -35.29
C GLY A 202 16.70 6.44 -34.55
N PRO A 203 17.86 6.78 -35.14
CA PRO A 203 19.15 6.57 -34.50
C PRO A 203 19.32 7.51 -33.30
N VAL A 204 19.12 6.98 -32.09
CA VAL A 204 19.45 7.69 -30.85
C VAL A 204 20.96 7.59 -30.64
N GLY A 205 21.65 8.67 -31.02
CA GLY A 205 23.06 8.88 -30.76
C GLY A 205 23.34 9.27 -29.31
N ASN A 206 24.55 8.93 -28.86
CA ASN A 206 25.22 9.30 -27.60
C ASN A 206 24.89 8.48 -26.34
N SER A 207 24.91 7.16 -26.44
CA SER A 207 25.25 6.31 -25.29
C SER A 207 26.71 5.87 -25.38
N PRO A 208 27.48 5.90 -24.28
CA PRO A 208 28.89 5.48 -24.26
C PRO A 208 29.01 4.03 -24.72
N LEU A 209 30.09 3.74 -25.46
CA LEU A 209 30.36 2.46 -26.11
C LEU A 209 30.47 1.34 -25.08
N VAL A 210 29.34 0.71 -24.74
CA VAL A 210 29.33 -0.52 -23.96
C VAL A 210 29.95 -1.58 -24.85
N MET A 211 31.13 -2.08 -24.48
CA MET A 211 31.78 -3.21 -25.14
C MET A 211 30.83 -4.41 -25.14
N THR A 212 30.12 -4.59 -26.24
CA THR A 212 29.37 -5.81 -26.51
C THR A 212 30.37 -6.95 -26.68
N PRO A 213 30.22 -8.07 -25.97
CA PRO A 213 31.06 -9.23 -26.19
C PRO A 213 30.96 -9.69 -27.64
N GLU A 214 32.13 -9.97 -28.21
CA GLU A 214 32.39 -10.42 -29.56
C GLU A 214 31.38 -11.50 -30.03
N LYS A 215 30.78 -11.27 -31.21
CA LYS A 215 29.84 -12.17 -31.86
C LYS A 215 30.50 -13.53 -32.09
N ARG A 216 30.34 -14.46 -31.15
CA ARG A 216 30.69 -15.86 -31.34
C ARG A 216 29.77 -16.45 -32.40
N THR A 217 30.39 -16.83 -33.51
CA THR A 217 29.81 -17.59 -34.61
C THR A 217 29.00 -18.78 -34.11
N ASN A 218 27.80 -18.91 -34.66
CA ASN A 218 26.85 -20.02 -34.56
C ASN A 218 27.48 -21.34 -34.08
N VAL A 219 27.43 -21.59 -32.77
CA VAL A 219 27.72 -22.90 -32.20
C VAL A 219 26.62 -23.83 -32.71
N LYS A 220 26.98 -24.70 -33.66
CA LYS A 220 26.15 -25.83 -34.06
C LYS A 220 26.00 -26.72 -32.82
N LEU A 221 24.87 -26.57 -32.13
CA LEU A 221 24.45 -27.45 -31.06
C LEU A 221 24.52 -28.90 -31.59
N SER A 222 25.24 -29.78 -30.88
CA SER A 222 25.35 -31.19 -31.25
C SER A 222 23.96 -31.84 -31.28
N GLU A 223 23.79 -32.89 -32.10
CA GLU A 223 22.49 -33.58 -32.20
C GLU A 223 21.97 -34.08 -30.83
N ASP A 224 22.88 -34.49 -29.93
CA ASP A 224 22.52 -34.86 -28.56
C ASP A 224 21.92 -33.70 -27.77
N SER A 225 22.47 -32.49 -27.92
CA SER A 225 21.91 -31.32 -27.25
C SER A 225 20.55 -30.92 -27.84
N ARG A 226 20.32 -31.14 -29.14
CA ARG A 226 18.99 -30.97 -29.74
C ARG A 226 17.98 -32.00 -29.24
N ARG A 227 18.35 -33.29 -29.19
CA ARG A 227 17.50 -34.34 -28.65
C ARG A 227 17.16 -34.10 -27.18
N ARG A 228 18.12 -33.66 -26.37
CA ARG A 228 17.88 -33.34 -24.95
C ARG A 228 16.95 -32.14 -24.77
N ILE A 229 17.04 -31.12 -25.64
CA ILE A 229 16.09 -29.99 -25.62
C ILE A 229 14.69 -30.44 -26.05
N GLU A 230 14.60 -31.35 -27.02
CA GLU A 230 13.33 -31.90 -27.49
C GLU A 230 12.66 -32.81 -26.44
N GLU A 231 13.44 -33.64 -25.74
CA GLU A 231 13.00 -34.46 -24.61
C GLU A 231 12.52 -33.60 -23.43
N LEU A 232 13.21 -32.49 -23.14
CA LEU A 232 12.77 -31.51 -22.15
C LEU A 232 11.51 -30.74 -22.58
N ARG A 233 11.18 -30.70 -23.87
CA ARG A 233 9.92 -30.12 -24.37
C ARG A 233 8.78 -31.14 -24.32
N SER A 234 9.03 -32.41 -24.66
CA SER A 234 8.01 -33.47 -24.63
C SER A 234 7.59 -33.84 -23.21
N ASN A 235 8.51 -33.76 -22.24
CA ASN A 235 8.21 -34.03 -20.82
C ASN A 235 7.57 -32.83 -20.10
N LYS A 236 7.29 -31.74 -20.81
CA LYS A 236 6.71 -30.49 -20.27
C LYS A 236 5.25 -30.27 -20.69
N ASN A 237 4.53 -31.36 -20.97
CA ASN A 237 3.08 -31.36 -21.13
C ASN A 237 2.32 -31.48 -19.79
N GLU A 238 3.02 -31.59 -18.66
CA GLU A 238 2.47 -31.09 -17.40
C GLU A 238 2.79 -29.59 -17.32
N GLU A 239 1.77 -28.84 -17.72
CA GLU A 239 1.65 -27.40 -17.78
C GLU A 239 2.44 -26.68 -16.68
N PRO A 240 3.64 -26.16 -16.98
CA PRO A 240 4.21 -25.11 -16.17
C PRO A 240 3.34 -23.91 -16.49
N GLN A 241 2.48 -23.53 -15.54
CA GLN A 241 1.89 -22.20 -15.45
C GLN A 241 3.01 -21.16 -15.59
N THR A 242 3.32 -20.85 -16.83
CA THR A 242 4.11 -19.69 -17.19
C THR A 242 3.18 -18.54 -16.90
N SER A 243 3.43 -17.90 -15.76
CA SER A 243 2.74 -16.69 -15.27
C SER A 243 3.04 -15.47 -16.14
N GLY A 244 3.04 -15.65 -17.47
CA GLY A 244 3.01 -14.60 -18.49
C GLY A 244 1.61 -14.06 -18.73
N MET A 245 0.69 -14.21 -17.76
CA MET A 245 -0.36 -13.21 -17.63
C MET A 245 0.37 -11.92 -17.30
N SER A 246 0.38 -10.99 -18.25
CA SER A 246 0.31 -9.58 -17.90
C SER A 246 -0.97 -9.44 -17.07
N ARG A 247 -0.85 -9.79 -15.79
CA ARG A 247 -1.83 -9.44 -14.77
C ARG A 247 -1.82 -7.93 -14.89
N LYS A 248 -2.82 -7.38 -15.57
CA LYS A 248 -3.35 -6.08 -15.21
C LYS A 248 -3.68 -6.30 -13.74
N ILE A 249 -2.69 -6.05 -12.88
CA ILE A 249 -2.89 -6.01 -11.44
C ILE A 249 -4.05 -5.06 -11.36
N ASP A 250 -5.18 -5.57 -10.89
CA ASP A 250 -6.41 -4.83 -10.87
C ASP A 250 -6.13 -3.74 -9.84
N LEU A 251 -5.54 -2.61 -10.27
CA LEU A 251 -5.10 -1.44 -9.49
C LEU A 251 -6.30 -0.78 -8.78
N THR A 252 -7.47 -1.40 -8.92
CA THR A 252 -8.63 -1.26 -8.08
C THR A 252 -8.23 -1.34 -6.61
N LEU A 253 -8.49 -0.24 -5.90
CA LEU A 253 -8.34 -0.06 -4.46
C LEU A 253 -9.19 -1.02 -3.59
N LYS A 254 -9.65 -2.16 -4.12
CA LYS A 254 -10.55 -3.11 -3.47
C LYS A 254 -10.03 -3.64 -2.12
N HIS A 255 -8.71 -3.57 -1.91
CA HIS A 255 -8.08 -4.04 -0.68
C HIS A 255 -8.00 -2.98 0.44
N ILE A 256 -8.25 -1.70 0.14
CA ILE A 256 -8.23 -0.64 1.16
C ILE A 256 -9.63 -0.53 1.76
N SER A 257 -9.79 -1.05 2.97
CA SER A 257 -11.08 -1.07 3.66
C SER A 257 -11.43 0.33 4.17
N THR A 258 -12.58 0.86 3.76
CA THR A 258 -13.11 2.12 4.30
C THR A 258 -13.58 1.89 5.72
N ALA A 259 -12.83 2.35 6.71
CA ALA A 259 -13.25 2.31 8.10
C ALA A 259 -14.33 3.39 8.37
N CYS A 260 -15.56 2.97 8.66
CA CYS A 260 -16.63 3.86 9.10
C CYS A 260 -16.48 4.19 10.60
N GLY A 261 -15.74 5.25 10.93
CA GLY A 261 -15.62 5.75 12.31
C GLY A 261 -14.94 7.12 12.41
N PRO A 262 -14.99 7.79 13.58
CA PRO A 262 -14.22 9.01 13.83
C PRO A 262 -12.73 8.75 13.57
N GLY A 263 -12.11 9.51 12.65
CA GLY A 263 -10.73 9.29 12.22
C GLY A 263 -10.53 8.20 11.15
N GLY A 264 -11.58 7.48 10.74
CA GLY A 264 -11.50 6.50 9.65
C GLY A 264 -11.14 7.13 8.30
N LYS A 265 -11.60 8.37 8.07
CA LYS A 265 -11.25 9.17 6.89
C LYS A 265 -9.74 9.45 6.82
N GLU A 266 -9.12 9.84 7.92
CA GLU A 266 -7.69 10.16 7.97
C GLU A 266 -6.83 8.91 7.75
N LYS A 267 -7.20 7.78 8.36
CA LYS A 267 -6.53 6.49 8.11
C LYS A 267 -6.63 6.07 6.64
N TYR A 268 -7.82 6.18 6.05
CA TYR A 268 -8.03 5.90 4.64
C TYR A 268 -7.21 6.82 3.72
N GLU A 269 -7.13 8.12 4.04
CA GLU A 269 -6.28 9.07 3.31
C GLU A 269 -4.81 8.67 3.31
N VAL A 270 -4.29 8.21 4.45
CA VAL A 270 -2.89 7.74 4.59
C VAL A 270 -2.68 6.44 3.82
N GLU A 271 -3.56 5.44 3.99
CA GLU A 271 -3.45 4.15 3.28
C GLU A 271 -3.52 4.30 1.75
N VAL A 272 -4.42 5.16 1.25
CA VAL A 272 -4.53 5.46 -0.19
C VAL A 272 -3.29 6.19 -0.69
N ARG A 273 -2.74 7.12 0.09
CA ARG A 273 -1.49 7.82 -0.26
C ARG A 273 -0.33 6.84 -0.35
N ASP A 274 -0.14 6.01 0.67
CA ASP A 274 0.94 5.01 0.73
C ASP A 274 0.82 4.01 -0.44
N PHE A 275 -0.40 3.60 -0.79
CA PHE A 275 -0.66 2.75 -1.95
C PHE A 275 -0.17 3.40 -3.26
N TYR A 276 -0.52 4.66 -3.51
CA TYR A 276 -0.09 5.35 -4.72
C TYR A 276 1.39 5.71 -4.71
N ASP A 277 1.98 5.97 -3.54
CA ASP A 277 3.43 6.19 -3.41
C ASP A 277 4.23 4.93 -3.72
N ALA A 278 3.69 3.73 -3.47
CA ALA A 278 4.33 2.47 -3.81
C ALA A 278 4.26 2.13 -5.31
N LEU A 279 3.38 2.76 -6.09
CA LEU A 279 3.25 2.51 -7.53
C LEU A 279 4.46 3.03 -8.32
N THR A 280 4.76 2.34 -9.42
CA THR A 280 5.70 2.83 -10.43
C THR A 280 5.09 4.01 -11.20
N ILE A 281 5.93 4.80 -11.87
CA ILE A 281 5.48 5.99 -12.62
C ILE A 281 4.46 5.62 -13.71
N ASP A 282 4.65 4.50 -14.39
CA ASP A 282 3.79 4.06 -15.48
C ASP A 282 2.42 3.59 -14.98
N GLU A 283 2.39 2.88 -13.85
CA GLU A 283 1.15 2.49 -13.17
C GLU A 283 0.38 3.73 -12.67
N LEU A 284 1.09 4.69 -12.07
CA LEU A 284 0.47 5.92 -11.58
C LEU A 284 -0.13 6.76 -12.73
N LYS A 285 0.57 6.84 -13.87
CA LYS A 285 0.04 7.47 -15.09
C LYS A 285 -1.21 6.75 -15.60
N GLU A 286 -1.24 5.43 -15.53
CA GLU A 286 -2.42 4.65 -15.93
C GLU A 286 -3.62 4.93 -15.04
N VAL A 287 -3.43 4.95 -13.71
CA VAL A 287 -4.49 5.34 -12.76
C VAL A 287 -4.98 6.75 -13.04
N CYS A 288 -4.07 7.70 -13.31
CA CYS A 288 -4.42 9.07 -13.69
C CYS A 288 -5.27 9.12 -14.96
N ARG A 289 -4.96 8.33 -15.99
CA ARG A 289 -5.78 8.23 -17.22
C ARG A 289 -7.18 7.68 -16.91
N MET A 290 -7.24 6.60 -16.14
CA MET A 290 -8.50 5.94 -15.78
C MET A 290 -9.43 6.86 -14.98
N GLU A 291 -8.88 7.60 -14.03
CA GLU A 291 -9.66 8.55 -13.21
C GLU A 291 -9.81 9.94 -13.86
N LYS A 292 -9.27 10.16 -15.07
CA LYS A 292 -9.28 11.47 -15.74
C LYS A 292 -8.65 12.58 -14.88
N VAL A 293 -7.47 12.31 -14.32
CA VAL A 293 -6.63 13.25 -13.58
C VAL A 293 -5.38 13.57 -14.41
N CYS A 294 -5.04 14.85 -14.56
CA CYS A 294 -3.83 15.25 -15.30
C CYS A 294 -2.56 14.92 -14.52
N TYR A 295 -1.62 14.21 -15.16
CA TYR A 295 -0.30 13.88 -14.62
C TYR A 295 0.70 14.99 -14.97
N GLU A 296 1.05 15.84 -14.01
CA GLU A 296 2.06 16.90 -14.16
C GLU A 296 3.30 16.57 -13.31
N ASN A 297 3.09 16.31 -12.02
CA ASN A 297 4.10 15.93 -11.04
C ASN A 297 3.55 14.74 -10.23
N ARG A 298 4.42 13.78 -9.86
CA ARG A 298 4.07 12.58 -9.09
C ARG A 298 3.31 12.94 -7.82
N GLU A 299 3.83 13.84 -7.00
CA GLU A 299 3.21 14.22 -5.72
C GLU A 299 1.85 14.88 -5.92
N MET A 300 1.72 15.75 -6.93
CA MET A 300 0.46 16.43 -7.24
C MET A 300 -0.59 15.48 -7.80
N ALA A 301 -0.18 14.50 -8.61
CA ALA A 301 -1.05 13.45 -9.13
C ALA A 301 -1.59 12.60 -7.99
N ILE A 302 -0.71 12.13 -7.08
CA ILE A 302 -1.10 11.37 -5.89
C ILE A 302 -2.07 12.17 -5.03
N LYS A 303 -1.76 13.43 -4.73
CA LYS A 303 -2.64 14.31 -3.94
C LYS A 303 -4.03 14.45 -4.58
N ARG A 304 -4.11 14.67 -5.90
CA ARG A 304 -5.38 14.77 -6.64
C ARG A 304 -6.16 13.45 -6.62
N LEU A 305 -5.50 12.31 -6.80
CA LEU A 305 -6.10 10.98 -6.73
C LEU A 305 -6.65 10.67 -5.33
N VAL A 306 -5.88 10.94 -4.27
CA VAL A 306 -6.31 10.78 -2.88
C VAL A 306 -7.57 11.60 -2.61
N ILE A 307 -7.57 12.89 -2.95
CA ILE A 307 -8.74 13.77 -2.76
C ILE A 307 -9.97 13.20 -3.48
N ARG A 308 -9.82 12.75 -4.72
CA ARG A 308 -10.91 12.19 -5.51
C ARG A 308 -11.45 10.89 -4.92
N ARG A 309 -10.58 9.99 -4.47
CA ARG A 309 -10.96 8.72 -3.85
C ARG A 309 -11.66 8.91 -2.51
N VAL A 310 -11.14 9.81 -1.67
CA VAL A 310 -11.75 10.17 -0.39
C VAL A 310 -13.12 10.79 -0.61
N ALA A 311 -13.26 11.66 -1.62
CA ALA A 311 -14.56 12.19 -2.00
C ALA A 311 -15.50 11.06 -2.42
N ILE A 312 -15.09 10.09 -3.24
CA ILE A 312 -15.97 8.97 -3.63
C ILE A 312 -16.38 8.11 -2.42
N ALA A 313 -15.44 7.81 -1.52
CA ALA A 313 -15.68 6.94 -0.37
C ALA A 313 -16.53 7.57 0.73
N TYR A 314 -16.34 8.88 1.00
CA TYR A 314 -16.95 9.56 2.16
C TYR A 314 -17.96 10.66 1.78
N ASN A 315 -18.19 10.94 0.49
CA ASN A 315 -19.22 11.89 0.10
C ASN A 315 -20.61 11.25 0.26
N ALA A 316 -21.43 11.85 1.11
CA ALA A 316 -22.78 11.39 1.43
C ALA A 316 -23.69 11.26 0.21
N ALA A 317 -23.40 11.98 -0.89
CA ALA A 317 -24.16 11.88 -2.14
C ALA A 317 -23.94 10.55 -2.90
N TYR A 318 -22.82 9.85 -2.64
CA TYR A 318 -22.44 8.62 -3.34
C TYR A 318 -22.56 7.37 -2.47
N LEU A 319 -22.80 7.52 -1.17
CA LEU A 319 -23.21 6.41 -0.33
C LEU A 319 -24.63 6.04 -0.75
N PRO A 320 -24.87 4.86 -1.37
CA PRO A 320 -26.23 4.41 -1.60
C PRO A 320 -26.89 4.36 -0.24
N LEU A 321 -27.83 5.28 0.00
CA LEU A 321 -28.65 5.25 1.19
C LEU A 321 -29.17 3.81 1.29
N PRO A 322 -28.94 3.10 2.41
CA PRO A 322 -29.44 1.75 2.56
C PRO A 322 -30.93 1.84 2.25
N ALA A 323 -31.37 1.11 1.21
CA ALA A 323 -32.74 1.16 0.75
C ALA A 323 -33.61 1.02 1.98
N THR A 324 -34.27 2.12 2.36
CA THR A 324 -34.95 2.23 3.66
C THR A 324 -35.76 0.96 3.81
N PRO A 325 -35.50 0.13 4.83
CA PRO A 325 -36.18 -1.16 4.95
C PRO A 325 -37.66 -0.83 4.89
N ARG A 326 -38.32 -1.23 3.79
CA ARG A 326 -39.75 -1.00 3.63
C ARG A 326 -40.37 -1.63 4.86
N VAL A 327 -40.85 -0.80 5.76
CA VAL A 327 -41.58 -1.24 6.95
C VAL A 327 -42.80 -1.93 6.39
N ILE A 328 -42.72 -3.25 6.23
CA ILE A 328 -43.87 -4.09 5.93
C ILE A 328 -44.70 -4.00 7.20
N THR A 329 -45.67 -3.09 7.22
CA THR A 329 -46.70 -3.03 8.24
C THR A 329 -47.45 -4.35 8.18
N ARG A 330 -47.04 -5.31 9.01
CA ARG A 330 -47.82 -6.53 9.26
C ARG A 330 -49.13 -6.09 9.90
N SER A 331 -50.20 -6.08 9.13
CA SER A 331 -51.57 -6.00 9.63
C SER A 331 -51.79 -7.23 10.53
N VAL A 332 -51.87 -7.00 11.84
CA VAL A 332 -52.23 -8.01 12.83
C VAL A 332 -53.69 -8.38 12.59
N LYS A 333 -53.92 -9.52 11.95
CA LYS A 333 -55.24 -10.16 11.85
C LYS A 333 -55.47 -10.90 13.15
N THR A 334 -56.30 -10.33 14.01
CA THR A 334 -56.82 -10.95 15.25
C THR A 334 -57.50 -12.27 14.92
N GLY A 335 -56.87 -13.38 15.32
CA GLY A 335 -57.49 -14.70 15.34
C GLY A 335 -58.17 -14.92 16.68
N GLU A 336 -59.48 -15.11 16.64
CA GLU A 336 -60.32 -15.51 17.77
C GLU A 336 -59.85 -16.85 18.36
N THR A 337 -59.40 -16.83 19.60
CA THR A 337 -59.16 -18.02 20.41
C THR A 337 -60.49 -18.51 20.99
N LYS A 338 -61.02 -19.61 20.45
CA LYS A 338 -62.07 -20.41 21.10
C LYS A 338 -61.47 -21.15 22.29
N ALA A 339 -61.93 -20.79 23.49
CA ALA A 339 -61.63 -21.51 24.73
C ALA A 339 -62.33 -22.88 24.74
N GLY A 340 -61.53 -23.95 24.70
CA GLY A 340 -61.97 -25.31 25.01
C GLY A 340 -61.90 -25.54 26.51
N VAL A 341 -63.06 -25.76 27.12
CA VAL A 341 -63.24 -26.13 28.52
C VAL A 341 -62.95 -27.62 28.68
N GLU A 342 -61.87 -27.97 29.39
CA GLU A 342 -61.58 -29.35 29.77
C GLU A 342 -62.04 -29.60 31.21
N LYS A 343 -63.08 -30.44 31.35
CA LYS A 343 -63.64 -30.88 32.63
C LYS A 343 -62.79 -32.01 33.20
N LYS A 344 -62.20 -31.80 34.38
CA LYS A 344 -61.77 -32.87 35.29
C LYS A 344 -62.95 -33.34 36.15
N LYS A 345 -63.12 -34.66 36.25
CA LYS A 345 -63.90 -35.33 37.31
C LYS A 345 -63.18 -36.66 37.67
N PRO A 346 -63.47 -37.21 38.86
CA PRO A 346 -62.52 -37.46 39.94
C PRO A 346 -61.67 -38.73 39.81
#